data_AF-A0A1K2I160-F1
#
_entry.id   AF-A0A1K2I160-F1
#
_cell.length_a   1.000
_cell.length_b   1.000
_cell.length_c   1.000
_cell.angle_alpha   90.00
_cell.angle_beta   90.00
_cell.angle_gamma   90.00
#
_symmetry.space_group_name_H-M   'P 1'
#
loop_
_entity.id
_entity.type
_entity.pdbx_description
1 polymer ?
#
loop_
_entity_poly.entity_id
_entity_poly.type
_entity_poly.pdbx_seq_one_letter_code
_entity_poly.pdbx_strand_id
1 'polypeptide(L)'
;MSAAFDPRLTLMRDGLAARSLQGIVPAERYVETIAHQAIVPFAPLRRTPAADGEQLDQLLFGEDFAVLDIAEGWALGQAVRDGYVGYLEAAALGEPSRTATHTVRALRTYAYAAPSIKAPPTGLYSMNALVTDEGRDGRFVRTSGGWFIAEHLAPIDQPEPEPVAVAERFVGTPYLWGGRQSLGLDCSGLVQQAFYACGKTCPRDSDQQALLGSPVDVPTRGDLVFWRGHVAMMVNETHITHASGWHMQVVIEPLAEAIARTARSGGGDPTGFRRP
;
A
#
# COMPACT_ATOMS: atom_id res chain seq x y z
N MET A 1 -18.22 22.91 -17.51
CA MET A 1 -16.98 22.66 -16.75
C MET A 1 -16.71 21.18 -16.85
N SER A 2 -15.63 20.77 -17.53
CA SER A 2 -15.18 19.37 -17.50
C SER A 2 -15.02 18.96 -16.03
N ALA A 3 -15.52 17.80 -15.63
CA ALA A 3 -15.15 17.25 -14.33
C ALA A 3 -13.62 17.21 -14.29
N ALA A 4 -13.02 17.81 -13.26
CA ALA A 4 -11.58 17.72 -13.07
C ALA A 4 -11.28 16.26 -12.72
N PHE A 5 -10.48 15.60 -13.57
CA PHE A 5 -10.04 14.23 -13.31
C PHE A 5 -9.16 14.20 -12.07
N ASP A 6 -9.30 13.17 -11.22
CA ASP A 6 -8.46 13.01 -10.03
C ASP A 6 -7.01 12.71 -10.48
N PRO A 7 -6.03 13.59 -10.21
CA PRO A 7 -4.65 13.40 -10.63
C PRO A 7 -3.99 12.19 -9.96
N ARG A 8 -4.54 11.69 -8.85
CA ARG A 8 -4.05 10.49 -8.17
C ARG A 8 -4.34 9.21 -8.96
N LEU A 9 -5.34 9.22 -9.83
CA LEU A 9 -5.82 8.04 -10.57
C LEU A 9 -5.75 8.22 -12.09
N THR A 10 -5.40 9.41 -12.55
CA THR A 10 -5.34 9.77 -13.98
C THR A 10 -3.90 9.95 -14.41
N LEU A 11 -3.33 8.97 -15.11
CA LEU A 11 -1.93 8.97 -15.53
C LEU A 11 -1.68 9.98 -16.67
N MET A 12 -1.48 11.25 -16.31
CA MET A 12 -1.19 12.35 -17.23
C MET A 12 -0.26 13.41 -16.62
N ARG A 13 0.55 14.07 -17.47
CA ARG A 13 1.43 15.20 -17.12
C ARG A 13 1.70 16.06 -18.34
N ASP A 14 1.55 17.38 -18.23
CA ASP A 14 2.00 18.36 -19.24
C ASP A 14 1.62 18.00 -20.70
N GLY A 15 0.34 17.66 -20.92
CA GLY A 15 -0.15 17.29 -22.25
C GLY A 15 0.20 15.86 -22.71
N LEU A 16 0.96 15.09 -21.93
CA LEU A 16 1.20 13.67 -22.11
C LEU A 16 0.19 12.85 -21.27
N ALA A 17 -0.45 11.86 -21.86
CA ALA A 17 -1.32 10.92 -21.14
C ALA A 17 -1.06 9.47 -21.57
N ALA A 18 -1.45 8.52 -20.72
CA ALA A 18 -1.47 7.11 -21.10
C ALA A 18 -2.44 6.86 -22.27
N ARG A 19 -2.12 5.93 -23.17
CA ARG A 19 -2.97 5.55 -24.31
C ARG A 19 -4.39 5.20 -23.90
N SER A 20 -4.55 4.51 -22.77
CA SER A 20 -5.85 4.11 -22.22
C SER A 20 -6.81 5.28 -21.96
N LEU A 21 -6.30 6.51 -21.85
CA LEU A 21 -7.08 7.71 -21.62
C LEU A 21 -7.49 8.44 -22.92
N GLN A 22 -7.12 7.93 -24.10
CA GLN A 22 -7.46 8.53 -25.38
C GLN A 22 -8.98 8.54 -25.59
N GLY A 23 -9.54 9.74 -25.78
CA GLY A 23 -10.99 9.96 -25.90
C GLY A 23 -11.71 10.09 -24.55
N ILE A 24 -11.01 9.93 -23.43
CA ILE A 24 -11.52 10.14 -22.06
C ILE A 24 -11.07 11.50 -21.53
N VAL A 25 -9.76 11.75 -21.57
CA VAL A 25 -9.15 13.02 -21.12
C VAL A 25 -8.53 13.74 -22.31
N PRO A 26 -8.54 15.09 -22.37
CA PRO A 26 -7.82 15.82 -23.39
C PRO A 26 -6.31 15.86 -23.09
N ALA A 27 -5.49 15.42 -24.04
CA ALA A 27 -4.03 15.50 -24.01
C ALA A 27 -3.46 15.75 -25.41
N GLU A 28 -2.29 16.37 -25.49
CA GLU A 28 -1.57 16.65 -26.75
C GLU A 28 -1.02 15.36 -27.37
N ARG A 29 -0.54 14.45 -26.52
CA ARG A 29 0.01 13.16 -26.94
C ARG A 29 -0.42 12.04 -26.00
N TYR A 30 -0.72 10.89 -26.60
CA TYR A 30 -0.99 9.65 -25.87
C TYR A 30 0.10 8.64 -26.20
N VAL A 31 0.60 7.93 -25.19
CA VAL A 31 1.68 6.94 -25.33
C VAL A 31 1.35 5.64 -24.60
N GLU A 32 1.88 4.52 -25.09
CA GLU A 32 1.79 3.26 -24.36
C GLU A 32 2.64 3.33 -23.09
N THR A 33 2.15 2.72 -22.01
CA THR A 33 2.94 2.54 -20.79
C THR A 33 3.85 1.33 -20.93
N ILE A 34 5.04 1.39 -20.33
CA ILE A 34 5.98 0.27 -20.26
C ILE A 34 5.85 -0.39 -18.90
N ALA A 35 5.52 -1.69 -18.89
CA ALA A 35 5.42 -2.47 -17.67
C ALA A 35 6.79 -2.63 -17.01
N HIS A 36 6.85 -2.35 -15.72
CA HIS A 36 7.99 -2.57 -14.84
C HIS A 36 7.54 -3.21 -13.54
N GLN A 37 8.49 -3.68 -12.73
CA GLN A 37 8.22 -4.23 -11.40
C GLN A 37 9.21 -3.67 -10.38
N ALA A 38 8.75 -3.46 -9.15
CA ALA A 38 9.60 -3.04 -8.04
C ALA A 38 10.61 -4.13 -7.66
N ILE A 39 11.91 -3.83 -7.76
CA ILE A 39 13.03 -4.75 -7.46
C ILE A 39 13.73 -4.45 -6.14
N VAL A 40 13.27 -3.42 -5.42
CA VAL A 40 13.72 -3.05 -4.08
C VAL A 40 12.65 -3.43 -3.04
N PRO A 41 12.99 -3.60 -1.76
CA PRO A 41 12.01 -3.98 -0.73
C PRO A 41 10.80 -3.04 -0.64
N PHE A 42 11.04 -1.73 -0.84
CA PHE A 42 10.00 -0.72 -1.03
C PHE A 42 10.54 0.48 -1.83
N ALA A 43 9.66 1.21 -2.51
CA ALA A 43 9.99 2.43 -3.24
C ALA A 43 8.95 3.53 -2.96
N PRO A 44 9.33 4.69 -2.41
CA PRO A 44 8.42 5.81 -2.24
C PRO A 44 7.86 6.31 -3.57
N LEU A 45 6.54 6.43 -3.65
CA LEU A 45 5.84 7.12 -4.73
C LEU A 45 5.54 8.54 -4.27
N ARG A 46 5.99 9.52 -5.05
CA ARG A 46 6.04 10.94 -4.69
C ARG A 46 5.19 11.79 -5.63
N ARG A 47 4.79 12.96 -5.13
CA ARG A 47 4.04 13.96 -5.89
C ARG A 47 4.87 14.59 -7.02
N THR A 48 6.16 14.78 -6.78
CA THR A 48 7.10 15.42 -7.71
C THR A 48 8.32 14.52 -7.93
N PRO A 49 9.04 14.66 -9.06
CA PRO A 49 10.28 13.94 -9.32
C PRO A 49 11.45 14.55 -8.54
N ALA A 50 11.34 14.55 -7.22
CA ALA A 50 12.33 15.13 -6.32
C ALA A 50 12.47 14.30 -5.05
N ALA A 51 13.70 14.16 -4.55
CA ALA A 51 14.00 13.34 -3.37
C ALA A 51 13.29 13.84 -2.09
N ASP A 52 13.05 15.15 -2.01
CA ASP A 52 12.31 15.84 -0.95
C ASP A 52 10.82 16.05 -1.28
N GLY A 53 10.36 15.60 -2.45
CA GLY A 53 8.96 15.66 -2.84
C GLY A 53 8.07 14.87 -1.88
N GLU A 54 6.87 15.36 -1.60
CA GLU A 54 5.91 14.71 -0.71
C GLU A 54 5.69 13.24 -1.11
N GLN A 55 5.88 12.32 -0.16
CA GLN A 55 5.51 10.92 -0.34
C GLN A 55 3.99 10.80 -0.29
N LEU A 56 3.41 10.19 -1.32
CA LEU A 56 1.98 9.92 -1.42
C LEU A 56 1.70 8.44 -1.12
N ASP A 57 2.59 7.57 -1.58
CA ASP A 57 2.44 6.13 -1.47
C ASP A 57 3.81 5.40 -1.44
N GLN A 58 3.81 4.07 -1.40
CA GLN A 58 4.97 3.20 -1.59
C GLN A 58 4.61 1.99 -2.44
N LEU A 59 5.45 1.64 -3.42
CA LEU A 59 5.44 0.29 -3.97
C LEU A 59 6.18 -0.66 -3.03
N LEU A 60 5.69 -1.89 -2.90
CA LEU A 60 6.40 -3.00 -2.26
C LEU A 60 7.07 -3.88 -3.30
N PHE A 61 8.09 -4.64 -2.88
CA PHE A 61 8.79 -5.57 -3.77
C PHE A 61 7.83 -6.48 -4.54
N GLY A 62 8.09 -6.63 -5.84
CA GLY A 62 7.30 -7.46 -6.74
C GLY A 62 5.98 -6.83 -7.20
N GLU A 63 5.63 -5.62 -6.76
CA GLU A 63 4.48 -4.90 -7.30
C GLU A 63 4.80 -4.31 -8.68
N ASP A 64 3.82 -4.41 -9.58
CA ASP A 64 3.94 -3.92 -10.94
C ASP A 64 3.62 -2.42 -11.03
N PHE A 65 4.34 -1.74 -11.92
CA PHE A 65 4.23 -0.31 -12.17
C PHE A 65 4.23 -0.04 -13.67
N ALA A 66 3.18 0.65 -14.15
CA ALA A 66 3.04 1.04 -15.55
C ALA A 66 3.69 2.41 -15.76
N VAL A 67 4.89 2.42 -16.35
CA VAL A 67 5.68 3.64 -16.55
C VAL A 67 5.18 4.38 -17.79
N LEU A 68 4.86 5.66 -17.64
CA LEU A 68 4.50 6.56 -18.74
C LEU A 68 5.74 7.21 -19.36
N ASP A 69 6.69 7.63 -18.51
CA ASP A 69 7.88 8.38 -18.91
C ASP A 69 9.00 8.23 -17.88
N ILE A 70 10.25 8.28 -18.34
CA ILE A 70 11.44 8.33 -17.49
C ILE A 70 12.27 9.54 -17.89
N ALA A 71 12.50 10.44 -16.94
CA ALA A 71 13.33 11.63 -17.14
C ALA A 71 14.17 11.89 -15.90
N GLU A 72 15.46 12.19 -16.09
CA GLU A 72 16.39 12.59 -15.02
C GLU A 72 16.43 11.62 -13.82
N GLY A 73 16.29 10.31 -14.09
CA GLY A 73 16.31 9.27 -13.06
C GLY A 73 14.96 9.01 -12.39
N TRP A 74 13.90 9.74 -12.74
CA TRP A 74 12.55 9.57 -12.19
C TRP A 74 11.62 8.93 -13.20
N ALA A 75 10.89 7.90 -12.77
CA ALA A 75 9.80 7.30 -13.51
C ALA A 75 8.48 7.93 -13.07
N LEU A 76 7.73 8.52 -14.01
CA LEU A 76 6.32 8.82 -13.85
C LEU A 76 5.51 7.60 -14.29
N GLY A 77 4.59 7.14 -13.46
CA GLY A 77 3.76 5.99 -13.81
C GLY A 77 2.60 5.78 -12.85
N GLN A 78 1.99 4.61 -12.98
CA GLN A 78 0.84 4.19 -12.19
C GLN A 78 1.09 2.83 -11.56
N ALA A 79 0.88 2.72 -10.25
CA ALA A 79 0.87 1.47 -9.52
C ALA A 79 -0.28 0.60 -10.03
N VAL A 80 0.02 -0.62 -10.46
CA VAL A 80 -1.01 -1.51 -11.03
C VAL A 80 -1.98 -2.00 -9.97
N ARG A 81 -1.54 -2.09 -8.71
CA ARG A 81 -2.30 -2.70 -7.61
C ARG A 81 -3.51 -1.88 -7.15
N ASP A 82 -3.39 -0.55 -7.11
CA ASP A 82 -4.45 0.38 -6.69
C ASP A 82 -4.73 1.51 -7.71
N GLY A 83 -3.97 1.57 -8.80
CA GLY A 83 -4.11 2.62 -9.80
C GLY A 83 -3.51 3.96 -9.38
N TYR A 84 -2.68 4.01 -8.33
CA TYR A 84 -2.16 5.28 -7.84
C TYR A 84 -1.04 5.82 -8.73
N VAL A 85 -1.12 7.10 -9.09
CA VAL A 85 -0.19 7.79 -9.99
C VAL A 85 0.84 8.58 -9.18
N GLY A 86 2.10 8.52 -9.61
CA GLY A 86 3.15 9.36 -9.05
C GLY A 86 4.53 9.10 -9.64
N TYR A 87 5.53 9.67 -8.98
CA TYR A 87 6.93 9.57 -9.34
C TYR A 87 7.70 8.66 -8.39
N LEU A 88 8.62 7.87 -8.91
CA LEU A 88 9.58 7.13 -8.10
C LEU A 88 10.93 7.04 -8.81
N GLU A 89 11.99 6.77 -8.05
CA GLU A 89 13.34 6.58 -8.59
C GLU A 89 13.35 5.41 -9.58
N ALA A 90 13.69 5.65 -10.85
CA ALA A 90 13.65 4.64 -11.90
C ALA A 90 14.56 3.43 -11.58
N ALA A 91 15.62 3.63 -10.79
CA ALA A 91 16.50 2.55 -10.32
C ALA A 91 15.82 1.54 -9.38
N ALA A 92 14.65 1.87 -8.82
CA ALA A 92 13.84 0.95 -8.03
C ALA A 92 13.03 -0.04 -8.89
N LEU A 93 13.02 0.16 -10.22
CA LEU A 93 12.27 -0.62 -11.18
C LEU A 93 13.19 -1.53 -11.99
N GLY A 94 12.74 -2.74 -12.25
CA GLY A 94 13.34 -3.67 -13.20
C GLY A 94 12.33 -4.16 -14.22
N GLU A 95 12.80 -4.99 -15.15
CA GLU A 95 11.91 -5.70 -16.06
C GLU A 95 10.91 -6.56 -15.25
N PRO A 96 9.64 -6.64 -15.68
CA PRO A 96 8.66 -7.51 -15.04
C PRO A 96 9.20 -8.93 -14.94
N SER A 97 9.23 -9.47 -13.72
CA SER A 97 9.64 -10.85 -13.50
C SER A 97 8.49 -11.82 -13.79
N ARG A 98 8.67 -13.10 -13.44
CA ARG A 98 7.60 -14.10 -13.53
C ARG A 98 6.44 -13.71 -12.62
N THR A 99 5.22 -14.09 -13.02
CA THR A 99 4.01 -13.92 -12.20
C THR A 99 4.23 -14.46 -10.79
N ALA A 100 3.93 -13.62 -9.79
CA ALA A 100 4.07 -13.96 -8.39
C ALA A 100 3.23 -15.20 -8.03
N THR A 101 3.86 -16.15 -7.33
CA THR A 101 3.18 -17.35 -6.83
C THR A 101 2.91 -17.27 -5.33
N HIS A 102 3.65 -16.41 -4.63
CA HIS A 102 3.58 -16.27 -3.18
C HIS A 102 3.58 -14.79 -2.77
N THR A 103 3.12 -14.55 -1.55
CA THR A 103 3.27 -13.28 -0.86
C THR A 103 3.98 -13.46 0.47
N VAL A 104 4.67 -12.42 0.94
CA VAL A 104 5.17 -12.36 2.31
C VAL A 104 3.98 -12.23 3.26
N ARG A 105 3.76 -13.25 4.09
CA ARG A 105 2.71 -13.31 5.11
C ARG A 105 3.21 -12.91 6.49
N ALA A 106 4.51 -13.08 6.78
CA ALA A 106 5.10 -12.52 7.98
C ALA A 106 4.97 -10.99 7.97
N LEU A 107 4.87 -10.36 9.15
CA LEU A 107 4.78 -8.90 9.23
C LEU A 107 5.98 -8.25 8.53
N ARG A 108 7.16 -8.82 8.76
CA ARG A 108 8.43 -8.45 8.15
C ARG A 108 9.35 -9.68 8.09
N THR A 109 10.19 -9.79 7.06
CA THR A 109 11.16 -10.88 6.91
C THR A 109 12.41 -10.41 6.18
N TYR A 110 13.54 -11.04 6.46
CA TYR A 110 14.71 -10.94 5.61
C TYR A 110 14.67 -11.97 4.48
N ALA A 111 15.30 -11.63 3.37
CA ALA A 111 15.83 -12.62 2.42
C ALA A 111 17.35 -12.63 2.50
N TYR A 112 17.96 -13.73 2.07
CA TYR A 112 19.39 -14.01 2.22
C TYR A 112 20.05 -14.29 0.87
N ALA A 113 21.36 -14.04 0.76
CA ALA A 113 22.13 -14.29 -0.47
C ALA A 113 22.29 -15.80 -0.78
N ALA A 114 22.14 -16.66 0.22
CA ALA A 114 22.22 -18.12 0.12
C ALA A 114 21.21 -18.76 1.10
N PRO A 115 20.87 -20.06 0.97
CA PRO A 115 19.92 -20.75 1.86
C PRO A 115 20.53 -21.03 3.25
N SER A 116 20.87 -19.97 3.97
CA SER A 116 21.49 -20.03 5.29
C SER A 116 21.18 -18.76 6.07
N ILE A 117 20.77 -18.91 7.33
CA ILE A 117 20.54 -17.78 8.24
C ILE A 117 21.82 -16.98 8.56
N LYS A 118 22.99 -17.53 8.22
CA LYS A 118 24.30 -16.87 8.38
C LYS A 118 24.74 -16.12 7.11
N ALA A 119 24.04 -16.31 6.00
CA ALA A 119 24.37 -15.59 4.77
C ALA A 119 23.99 -14.10 4.91
N PRO A 120 24.64 -13.19 4.15
CA PRO A 120 24.26 -11.79 4.16
C PRO A 120 22.80 -11.60 3.76
N PRO A 121 22.03 -10.74 4.46
CA PRO A 121 20.68 -10.40 4.03
C PRO A 121 20.71 -9.56 2.74
N THR A 122 19.80 -9.82 1.82
CA THR A 122 19.63 -9.06 0.57
C THR A 122 18.62 -7.92 0.71
N GLY A 123 17.72 -8.01 1.69
CA GLY A 123 16.73 -6.98 1.96
C GLY A 123 15.83 -7.33 3.15
N LEU A 124 15.12 -6.32 3.64
CA LEU A 124 14.05 -6.46 4.63
C LEU A 124 12.70 -6.21 3.94
N TYR A 125 11.93 -7.27 3.78
CA TYR A 125 10.67 -7.28 3.05
C TYR A 125 9.49 -7.21 4.02
N SER A 126 8.46 -6.47 3.62
CA SER A 126 7.23 -6.31 4.40
C SER A 126 6.16 -7.30 3.95
N MET A 127 5.18 -7.54 4.82
CA MET A 127 3.92 -8.19 4.44
C MET A 127 3.37 -7.61 3.12
N ASN A 128 2.77 -8.47 2.30
CA ASN A 128 2.22 -8.18 0.98
C ASN A 128 3.23 -7.94 -0.15
N ALA A 129 4.54 -8.00 0.13
CA ALA A 129 5.54 -8.14 -0.93
C ALA A 129 5.25 -9.42 -1.75
N LEU A 130 5.44 -9.34 -3.05
CA LEU A 130 5.12 -10.40 -4.01
C LEU A 130 6.39 -11.08 -4.48
N VAL A 131 6.38 -12.42 -4.49
CA VAL A 131 7.54 -13.20 -4.90
C VAL A 131 7.13 -14.42 -5.71
N THR A 132 8.07 -14.91 -6.52
CA THR A 132 7.92 -16.16 -7.26
C THR A 132 8.81 -17.22 -6.63
N ASP A 133 8.23 -18.35 -6.23
CA ASP A 133 8.96 -19.55 -5.82
C ASP A 133 9.68 -20.16 -7.04
N GLU A 134 11.01 -20.09 -7.04
CA GLU A 134 11.88 -20.61 -8.10
C GLU A 134 12.57 -21.91 -7.72
N GLY A 135 12.24 -22.48 -6.56
CA GLY A 135 12.87 -23.67 -6.00
C GLY A 135 13.21 -23.52 -4.53
N ARG A 136 13.53 -24.66 -3.90
CA ARG A 136 13.70 -24.74 -2.44
C ARG A 136 14.96 -25.50 -2.05
N ASP A 137 15.54 -25.11 -0.93
CA ASP A 137 16.60 -25.82 -0.21
C ASP A 137 16.25 -25.86 1.28
N GLY A 138 15.83 -27.03 1.76
CA GLY A 138 15.27 -27.18 3.10
C GLY A 138 14.11 -26.22 3.34
N ARG A 139 14.27 -25.32 4.32
CA ARG A 139 13.26 -24.29 4.66
C ARG A 139 13.40 -22.98 3.89
N PHE A 140 14.33 -22.89 2.94
CA PHE A 140 14.55 -21.68 2.16
C PHE A 140 13.87 -21.79 0.80
N VAL A 141 13.21 -20.71 0.39
CA VAL A 141 12.58 -20.53 -0.92
C VAL A 141 13.38 -19.51 -1.71
N ARG A 142 13.85 -19.90 -2.90
CA ARG A 142 14.57 -19.00 -3.81
C ARG A 142 13.57 -18.13 -4.57
N THR A 143 13.85 -16.84 -4.65
CA THR A 143 13.08 -15.85 -5.41
C THR A 143 14.04 -14.83 -6.05
N SER A 144 13.52 -13.92 -6.86
CA SER A 144 14.26 -12.78 -7.39
C SER A 144 14.82 -11.83 -6.32
N GLY A 145 14.24 -11.82 -5.11
CA GLY A 145 14.70 -11.03 -3.97
C GLY A 145 15.76 -11.73 -3.10
N GLY A 146 16.07 -13.00 -3.38
CA GLY A 146 16.98 -13.84 -2.61
C GLY A 146 16.28 -15.07 -2.00
N TRP A 147 16.86 -15.60 -0.91
CA TRP A 147 16.36 -16.79 -0.23
C TRP A 147 15.53 -16.41 0.99
N PHE A 148 14.22 -16.69 0.94
CA PHE A 148 13.26 -16.40 2.02
C PHE A 148 13.05 -17.64 2.90
N ILE A 149 12.68 -17.42 4.17
CA ILE A 149 12.19 -18.50 5.03
C ILE A 149 10.77 -18.90 4.61
N ALA A 150 10.57 -20.18 4.28
CA ALA A 150 9.31 -20.69 3.73
C ALA A 150 8.10 -20.37 4.62
N GLU A 151 8.25 -20.44 5.95
CA GLU A 151 7.16 -20.16 6.89
C GLU A 151 6.71 -18.70 6.90
N HIS A 152 7.53 -17.78 6.36
CA HIS A 152 7.19 -16.36 6.24
C HIS A 152 6.42 -16.05 4.96
N LEU A 153 6.30 -17.00 4.05
CA LEU A 153 5.54 -16.88 2.82
C LEU A 153 4.18 -17.58 2.93
N ALA A 154 3.27 -17.23 2.02
CA ALA A 154 2.05 -17.95 1.71
C ALA A 154 1.83 -17.98 0.20
N PRO A 155 1.27 -19.04 -0.37
CA PRO A 155 0.72 -19.00 -1.72
C PRO A 155 -0.27 -17.84 -1.88
N ILE A 156 -0.29 -17.20 -3.06
CA ILE A 156 -1.11 -16.01 -3.29
C ILE A 156 -2.63 -16.30 -3.24
N ASP A 157 -3.00 -17.57 -3.42
CA ASP A 157 -4.38 -18.08 -3.35
C ASP A 157 -4.81 -18.50 -1.92
N GLN A 158 -3.97 -18.25 -0.91
CA GLN A 158 -4.24 -18.52 0.50
C GLN A 158 -4.25 -17.22 1.33
N PRO A 159 -5.27 -16.37 1.16
CA PRO A 159 -5.37 -15.10 1.87
C PRO A 159 -5.58 -15.29 3.37
N GLU A 160 -5.18 -14.28 4.14
CA GLU A 160 -5.56 -14.16 5.55
C GLU A 160 -7.10 -14.05 5.66
N PRO A 161 -7.71 -14.56 6.75
CA PRO A 161 -9.16 -14.70 6.83
C PRO A 161 -9.90 -13.39 7.12
N GLU A 162 -9.26 -12.44 7.82
CA GLU A 162 -9.94 -11.25 8.34
C GLU A 162 -8.99 -10.02 8.34
N PRO A 163 -9.36 -8.91 7.67
CA PRO A 163 -8.51 -7.71 7.62
C PRO A 163 -8.18 -7.13 9.00
N VAL A 164 -9.14 -7.10 9.92
CA VAL A 164 -8.89 -6.51 11.25
C VAL A 164 -7.90 -7.34 12.08
N ALA A 165 -7.93 -8.68 11.98
CA ALA A 165 -6.90 -9.52 12.60
C ALA A 165 -5.51 -9.25 12.02
N VAL A 166 -5.42 -8.93 10.72
CA VAL A 166 -4.17 -8.49 10.10
C VAL A 166 -3.74 -7.11 10.62
N ALA A 167 -4.66 -6.14 10.68
CA ALA A 167 -4.38 -4.79 11.17
C ALA A 167 -3.88 -4.79 12.64
N GLU A 168 -4.45 -5.64 13.49
CA GLU A 168 -4.03 -5.81 14.90
C GLU A 168 -2.56 -6.26 15.02
N ARG A 169 -2.01 -6.97 14.03
CA ARG A 169 -0.59 -7.40 14.03
C ARG A 169 0.38 -6.23 13.84
N PHE A 170 -0.09 -5.07 13.36
CA PHE A 170 0.75 -3.88 13.15
C PHE A 170 0.80 -2.95 14.38
N VAL A 171 0.09 -3.25 15.48
CA VAL A 171 0.13 -2.41 16.69
C VAL A 171 1.58 -2.18 17.14
N GLY A 172 1.91 -0.90 17.37
CA GLY A 172 3.26 -0.44 17.68
C GLY A 172 4.13 -0.06 16.46
N THR A 173 3.69 -0.30 15.22
CA THR A 173 4.39 0.19 14.03
C THR A 173 4.33 1.73 13.99
N PRO A 174 5.46 2.44 13.80
CA PRO A 174 5.48 3.89 13.71
C PRO A 174 4.59 4.46 12.61
N TYR A 175 4.04 5.65 12.87
CA TYR A 175 3.32 6.41 11.85
C TYR A 175 4.30 6.99 10.83
N LEU A 176 4.03 6.78 9.55
CA LEU A 176 4.79 7.34 8.43
C LEU A 176 3.81 7.81 7.36
N TRP A 177 3.77 9.12 7.10
CA TRP A 177 2.96 9.69 6.01
C TRP A 177 3.33 9.05 4.67
N GLY A 178 2.31 8.62 3.91
CA GLY A 178 2.51 7.92 2.65
C GLY A 178 2.97 6.46 2.82
N GLY A 179 3.05 5.93 4.05
CA GLY A 179 3.66 4.62 4.34
C GLY A 179 2.72 3.41 4.17
N ARG A 180 3.25 2.32 3.58
CA ARG A 180 2.61 1.00 3.44
C ARG A 180 3.46 -0.15 3.97
N GLN A 181 4.73 0.10 4.31
CA GLN A 181 5.63 -0.93 4.78
C GLN A 181 5.42 -1.26 6.27
N SER A 182 5.88 -2.44 6.67
CA SER A 182 5.74 -2.95 8.05
C SER A 182 6.46 -2.16 9.14
N LEU A 183 7.37 -1.27 8.76
CA LEU A 183 8.13 -0.38 9.64
C LEU A 183 7.56 1.05 9.70
N GLY A 184 6.60 1.38 8.84
CA GLY A 184 6.04 2.73 8.77
C GLY A 184 4.76 2.73 7.96
N LEU A 185 3.65 3.08 8.60
CA LEU A 185 2.32 3.11 8.01
C LEU A 185 1.63 4.44 8.26
N ASP A 186 0.82 4.89 7.32
CA ASP A 186 -0.24 5.87 7.65
C ASP A 186 -1.60 5.19 7.82
N CYS A 187 -2.62 6.00 8.11
CA CYS A 187 -3.93 5.51 8.49
C CYS A 187 -4.57 4.63 7.41
N SER A 188 -4.57 5.10 6.16
CA SER A 188 -5.16 4.36 5.04
C SER A 188 -4.24 3.26 4.52
N GLY A 189 -2.91 3.39 4.65
CA GLY A 189 -1.95 2.33 4.39
C GLY A 189 -2.14 1.11 5.29
N LEU A 190 -2.47 1.30 6.58
CA LEU A 190 -2.82 0.18 7.47
C LEU A 190 -4.03 -0.61 6.96
N VAL A 191 -5.12 0.10 6.61
CA VAL A 191 -6.34 -0.52 6.07
C VAL A 191 -6.02 -1.23 4.75
N GLN A 192 -5.26 -0.59 3.87
CA GLN A 192 -4.90 -1.13 2.57
C GLN A 192 -4.10 -2.43 2.70
N GLN A 193 -3.08 -2.45 3.56
CA GLN A 193 -2.25 -3.63 3.81
C GLN A 193 -3.05 -4.79 4.43
N ALA A 194 -3.99 -4.48 5.34
CA ALA A 194 -4.89 -5.47 5.93
C ALA A 194 -5.81 -6.12 4.88
N PHE A 195 -6.36 -5.33 3.95
CA PHE A 195 -7.21 -5.82 2.87
C PHE A 195 -6.42 -6.64 1.86
N TYR A 196 -5.24 -6.16 1.48
CA TYR A 196 -4.33 -6.87 0.57
C TYR A 196 -3.92 -8.24 1.07
N ALA A 197 -3.63 -8.38 2.37
CA ALA A 197 -3.31 -9.68 2.96
C ALA A 197 -4.50 -10.66 2.89
N CYS A 198 -5.73 -10.14 2.82
CA CYS A 198 -6.96 -10.92 2.69
C CYS A 198 -7.42 -11.05 1.22
N GLY A 199 -6.58 -10.72 0.24
CA GLY A 199 -6.93 -10.79 -1.18
C GLY A 199 -7.98 -9.78 -1.65
N LYS A 200 -8.23 -8.72 -0.87
CA LYS A 200 -9.20 -7.66 -1.20
C LYS A 200 -8.51 -6.45 -1.80
N THR A 201 -9.14 -5.82 -2.79
CA THR A 201 -8.68 -4.53 -3.31
C THR A 201 -9.03 -3.41 -2.33
N CYS A 202 -8.19 -2.38 -2.27
CA CYS A 202 -8.40 -1.23 -1.40
C CYS A 202 -7.70 0.00 -2.00
N PRO A 203 -8.43 1.12 -2.24
CA PRO A 203 -7.82 2.37 -2.65
C PRO A 203 -6.79 2.88 -1.64
N ARG A 204 -5.88 3.73 -2.09
CA ARG A 204 -4.77 4.20 -1.24
C ARG A 204 -5.20 5.21 -0.17
N ASP A 205 -6.10 6.13 -0.54
CA ASP A 205 -6.44 7.27 0.31
C ASP A 205 -7.74 7.09 1.06
N SER A 206 -7.81 7.64 2.27
CA SER A 206 -8.97 7.49 3.16
C SER A 206 -10.27 8.05 2.57
N ASP A 207 -10.21 9.10 1.75
CA ASP A 207 -11.40 9.65 1.07
C ASP A 207 -11.93 8.70 -0.01
N GLN A 208 -11.05 8.01 -0.73
CA GLN A 208 -11.42 6.97 -1.70
C GLN A 208 -11.91 5.71 -0.98
N GLN A 209 -11.27 5.31 0.12
CA GLN A 209 -11.70 4.19 0.96
C GLN A 209 -13.08 4.43 1.58
N ALA A 210 -13.48 5.68 1.84
CA ALA A 210 -14.81 6.02 2.33
C ALA A 210 -15.95 5.72 1.32
N LEU A 211 -15.61 5.34 0.09
CA LEU A 211 -16.54 4.86 -0.93
C LEU A 211 -16.65 3.33 -0.98
N LEU A 212 -15.82 2.61 -0.22
CA LEU A 212 -15.90 1.15 -0.14
C LEU A 212 -17.13 0.70 0.66
N GLY A 213 -17.66 -0.46 0.27
CA GLY A 213 -18.70 -1.14 1.03
C GLY A 213 -20.01 -0.36 1.11
N SER A 214 -20.75 -0.60 2.20
CA SER A 214 -22.04 0.04 2.48
C SER A 214 -21.99 0.89 3.75
N PRO A 215 -22.73 2.01 3.84
CA PRO A 215 -22.86 2.75 5.09
C PRO A 215 -23.52 1.90 6.17
N VAL A 216 -23.12 2.11 7.43
CA VAL A 216 -23.74 1.48 8.61
C VAL A 216 -23.92 2.51 9.72
N ASP A 217 -24.98 2.35 10.53
CA ASP A 217 -25.24 3.23 11.68
C ASP A 217 -24.56 2.71 12.96
N VAL A 218 -24.52 1.38 13.12
CA VAL A 218 -23.91 0.70 14.26
C VAL A 218 -22.73 -0.13 13.77
N PRO A 219 -21.49 0.34 13.97
CA PRO A 219 -20.31 -0.33 13.44
C PRO A 219 -19.96 -1.57 14.31
N THR A 220 -19.50 -2.63 13.64
CA THR A 220 -19.04 -3.88 14.25
C THR A 220 -17.59 -4.14 13.88
N ARG A 221 -16.97 -5.17 14.49
CA ARG A 221 -15.60 -5.59 14.14
C ARG A 221 -15.41 -5.69 12.62
N GLY A 222 -14.33 -5.10 12.11
CA GLY A 222 -14.00 -5.04 10.68
C GLY A 222 -14.58 -3.85 9.92
N ASP A 223 -15.58 -3.14 10.47
CA ASP A 223 -16.09 -1.92 9.85
C ASP A 223 -15.06 -0.78 9.94
N LEU A 224 -15.11 0.13 8.99
CA LEU A 224 -14.22 1.29 8.89
C LEU A 224 -14.91 2.54 9.44
N VAL A 225 -14.15 3.36 10.17
CA VAL A 225 -14.56 4.66 10.70
C VAL A 225 -13.75 5.74 9.99
N PHE A 226 -14.43 6.75 9.46
CA PHE A 226 -13.78 7.83 8.71
C PHE A 226 -13.92 9.18 9.40
N TRP A 227 -12.87 9.99 9.29
CA TRP A 227 -12.88 11.43 9.51
C TRP A 227 -12.35 12.10 8.24
N ARG A 228 -12.39 13.44 8.19
CA ARG A 228 -11.73 14.18 7.12
C ARG A 228 -10.22 13.90 7.15
N GLY A 229 -9.74 13.14 6.17
CA GLY A 229 -8.32 12.80 6.01
C GLY A 229 -7.81 11.70 6.94
N HIS A 230 -8.69 10.92 7.58
CA HIS A 230 -8.28 9.84 8.49
C HIS A 230 -9.24 8.65 8.42
N VAL A 231 -8.71 7.45 8.63
CA VAL A 231 -9.48 6.21 8.70
C VAL A 231 -8.99 5.33 9.86
N ALA A 232 -9.91 4.59 10.46
CA ALA A 232 -9.66 3.57 11.46
C ALA A 232 -10.52 2.33 11.19
N MET A 233 -10.18 1.20 11.82
CA MET A 233 -10.93 -0.04 11.70
C MET A 233 -11.40 -0.50 13.08
N MET A 234 -12.67 -0.88 13.21
CA MET A 234 -13.24 -1.38 14.45
C MET A 234 -12.63 -2.75 14.79
N VAL A 235 -12.07 -2.89 15.99
CA VAL A 235 -11.60 -4.20 16.51
C VAL A 235 -12.69 -4.92 17.31
N ASN A 236 -13.62 -4.16 17.90
CA ASN A 236 -14.82 -4.63 18.58
C ASN A 236 -15.84 -3.47 18.62
N GLU A 237 -16.88 -3.57 19.44
CA GLU A 237 -17.97 -2.59 19.56
C GLU A 237 -17.51 -1.21 20.06
N THR A 238 -16.37 -1.12 20.75
CA THR A 238 -15.94 0.10 21.46
C THR A 238 -14.55 0.58 21.10
N HIS A 239 -13.73 -0.24 20.45
CA HIS A 239 -12.33 0.05 20.15
C HIS A 239 -12.06 0.04 18.65
N ILE A 240 -11.10 0.88 18.25
CA ILE A 240 -10.56 0.96 16.90
C ILE A 240 -9.07 0.65 16.91
N THR A 241 -8.56 0.14 15.79
CA THR A 241 -7.14 0.16 15.43
C THR A 241 -6.90 1.16 14.30
N HIS A 242 -5.84 1.96 14.39
CA HIS A 242 -5.42 2.88 13.34
C HIS A 242 -3.94 3.23 13.44
N ALA A 243 -3.31 3.67 12.35
CA ALA A 243 -2.03 4.38 12.43
C ALA A 243 -2.33 5.85 12.78
N SER A 244 -1.94 6.28 13.97
CA SER A 244 -2.36 7.56 14.55
C SER A 244 -1.28 8.62 14.38
N GLY A 245 -1.62 9.75 13.74
CA GLY A 245 -0.76 10.94 13.75
C GLY A 245 -0.65 11.61 15.13
N TRP A 246 -1.54 11.28 16.07
CA TRP A 246 -1.45 11.73 17.47
C TRP A 246 -0.45 10.90 18.28
N HIS A 247 -0.60 9.57 18.24
CA HIS A 247 0.29 8.66 18.97
C HIS A 247 1.60 8.38 18.23
N MET A 248 1.72 8.82 16.98
CA MET A 248 2.84 8.54 16.06
C MET A 248 3.13 7.04 15.87
N GLN A 249 2.11 6.19 16.00
CA GLN A 249 2.19 4.76 15.81
C GLN A 249 0.81 4.14 15.59
N VAL A 250 0.78 2.86 15.21
CA VAL A 250 -0.43 2.05 15.20
C VAL A 250 -0.84 1.72 16.64
N VAL A 251 -2.09 2.04 17.01
CA VAL A 251 -2.63 1.79 18.34
C VAL A 251 -4.00 1.14 18.26
N ILE A 252 -4.38 0.46 19.35
CA ILE A 252 -5.78 0.15 19.66
C ILE A 252 -6.22 1.08 20.79
N GLU A 253 -7.32 1.80 20.61
CA GLU A 253 -7.85 2.71 21.63
C GLU A 253 -9.39 2.79 21.56
N PRO A 254 -10.06 3.29 22.63
CA PRO A 254 -11.50 3.49 22.62
C PRO A 254 -11.93 4.50 21.55
N LEU A 255 -12.92 4.13 20.74
CA LEU A 255 -13.48 5.00 19.70
C LEU A 255 -13.97 6.33 20.29
N ALA A 256 -14.67 6.28 21.43
CA ALA A 256 -15.21 7.46 22.09
C ALA A 256 -14.11 8.47 22.49
N GLU A 257 -12.95 7.99 22.94
CA GLU A 257 -11.82 8.85 23.29
C GLU A 257 -11.16 9.45 22.05
N ALA A 258 -11.02 8.65 20.97
CA ALA A 258 -10.51 9.13 19.70
C ALA A 258 -11.42 10.23 19.11
N ILE A 259 -12.75 10.06 19.14
CA ILE A 259 -13.73 11.07 18.71
C ILE A 259 -13.57 12.35 19.55
N ALA A 260 -13.61 12.23 20.88
CA ALA A 260 -13.50 13.38 21.77
C ALA A 260 -12.17 14.14 21.62
N ARG A 261 -11.07 13.42 21.34
CA ARG A 261 -9.77 14.03 21.07
C ARG A 261 -9.75 14.76 19.72
N THR A 262 -10.19 14.11 18.65
CA THR A 262 -10.22 14.71 17.31
C THR A 262 -11.10 15.95 17.25
N ALA A 263 -12.26 15.93 17.91
CA ALA A 263 -13.14 17.09 18.02
C ALA A 263 -12.44 18.28 18.71
N ARG A 264 -11.74 18.05 19.83
CA ARG A 264 -10.99 19.10 20.54
C ARG A 264 -9.84 19.69 19.73
N SER A 265 -9.23 18.89 18.86
CA SER A 265 -8.15 19.32 17.95
C SER A 265 -8.66 19.95 16.64
N GLY A 266 -9.98 20.12 16.47
CA GLY A 266 -10.58 20.75 15.30
C GLY A 266 -10.80 19.82 14.10
N GLY A 267 -10.60 18.51 14.25
CA GLY A 267 -10.84 17.51 13.20
C GLY A 267 -12.30 17.10 13.02
N GLY A 268 -13.16 17.44 13.98
CA GLY A 268 -14.60 17.17 13.96
C GLY A 268 -14.98 15.72 14.32
N ASP A 269 -16.26 15.42 14.15
CA ASP A 269 -16.84 14.09 14.35
C ASP A 269 -16.56 13.16 13.16
N PRO A 270 -16.73 11.83 13.32
CA PRO A 270 -16.66 10.89 12.21
C PRO A 270 -17.59 11.31 11.07
N THR A 271 -17.09 11.25 9.83
CA THR A 271 -17.86 11.55 8.61
C THR A 271 -18.72 10.37 8.16
N GLY A 272 -18.45 9.17 8.65
CA GLY A 272 -19.27 7.99 8.40
C GLY A 272 -18.59 6.69 8.80
N PHE A 273 -19.40 5.63 8.80
CA PHE A 273 -18.97 4.26 9.04
C PHE A 273 -19.30 3.41 7.81
N ARG A 274 -18.39 2.51 7.42
CA ARG A 274 -18.56 1.63 6.25
C ARG A 274 -18.32 0.17 6.61
N ARG A 275 -19.18 -0.72 6.10
CA ARG A 275 -18.98 -2.16 6.08
C ARG A 275 -18.45 -2.60 4.71
N PRO A 276 -17.15 -2.93 4.60
CA PRO A 276 -16.49 -3.30 3.35
C PRO A 276 -16.82 -4.73 2.87
#